data_AF-I4D4K7-F1
#
_entry.id   AF-I4D4K7-F1
#
_cell.length_a   1.000
_cell.length_b   1.000
_cell.length_c   1.000
_cell.angle_alpha   90.00
_cell.angle_beta   90.00
_cell.angle_gamma   90.00
#
_symmetry.space_group_name_H-M   'P 1'
#
loop_
_entity.id
_entity.type
_entity.pdbx_description
1 polymer ?
#
loop_
_entity_poly.entity_id
_entity_poly.type
_entity_poly.pdbx_seq_one_letter_code
_entity_poly.pdbx_strand_id
1 'polypeptide(L)'
;MIVSELFWNAALDDLKQGYLQEPEDYVCLLCGKKVERGIVYQEDGVFYEAARYMRLHIEQAHGSVFEYLCNLDKKITGLTDHQKTLLGYFYSRKTDPEIQKEMGIKSASTIRNHRFSLKEKERQSKVFLVMMELLKEKSQPETFLTPPKTARMVDDRYKVTQTENDKILHKLFPEGLEGHLETFSVKEKYKLIVLQQIAKRFQANNVYTEKDINQILKNVYPDFATLRRYLIEYGFLQRTPDGSRYWLNQDFDEKGDKTMDRKQELKRLYKETKTEAGVYQIRNLENQKVYIESTLNLKTINGKRFNLDTGTFPNQALQKEWKEFGEKAFAIEVLEILEIPEEGYFDVKDALKKLKEKWLNKLQPYGERGYNSHKPLARDVKL
;
A
#
# COMPACT_ATOMS: atom_id res chain seq x y z
N MET A 1 -6.44 4.81 -11.78
CA MET A 1 -6.65 3.92 -12.92
C MET A 1 -6.65 2.48 -12.42
N ILE A 2 -7.65 1.69 -12.80
CA ILE A 2 -7.71 0.26 -12.49
C ILE A 2 -7.26 -0.46 -13.76
N VAL A 3 -6.26 -1.31 -13.63
CA VAL A 3 -5.72 -2.11 -14.73
C VAL A 3 -6.53 -3.41 -14.82
N SER A 4 -6.94 -3.81 -16.03
CA SER A 4 -7.78 -4.99 -16.26
C SER A 4 -7.00 -6.30 -16.03
N GLU A 5 -7.69 -7.42 -15.81
CA GLU A 5 -7.02 -8.74 -15.74
C GLU A 5 -6.38 -9.14 -17.07
N LEU A 6 -7.00 -8.74 -18.19
CA LEU A 6 -6.44 -8.92 -19.53
C LEU A 6 -5.04 -8.29 -19.65
N PHE A 7 -4.83 -7.12 -19.07
CA PHE A 7 -3.51 -6.50 -19.04
C PHE A 7 -2.48 -7.34 -18.28
N TRP A 8 -2.85 -7.93 -17.15
CA TRP A 8 -1.90 -8.71 -16.32
C TRP A 8 -1.49 -10.04 -16.95
N ASN A 9 -2.34 -10.59 -17.82
CA ASN A 9 -2.11 -11.86 -18.49
C ASN A 9 -1.59 -11.70 -19.93
N ALA A 10 -1.52 -10.47 -20.44
CA ALA A 10 -1.06 -10.18 -21.79
C ALA A 10 0.44 -10.43 -21.94
N ALA A 11 0.86 -10.89 -23.12
CA ALA A 11 2.28 -11.04 -23.43
C ALA A 11 2.98 -9.67 -23.50
N LEU A 12 4.30 -9.66 -23.36
CA LEU A 12 5.08 -8.42 -23.36
C LEU A 12 4.91 -7.59 -24.63
N ASP A 13 4.79 -8.23 -25.80
CA ASP A 13 4.59 -7.53 -27.07
C ASP A 13 3.18 -6.95 -27.20
N ASP A 14 2.16 -7.64 -26.69
CA ASP A 14 0.79 -7.12 -26.61
C ASP A 14 0.71 -5.90 -25.69
N LEU A 15 1.40 -5.95 -24.56
CA LEU A 15 1.52 -4.81 -23.64
C LEU A 15 2.18 -3.60 -24.28
N LYS A 16 3.21 -3.81 -25.12
CA LYS A 16 3.91 -2.72 -25.82
C LYS A 16 3.05 -2.07 -26.90
N GLN A 17 2.25 -2.84 -27.64
CA GLN A 17 1.33 -2.28 -28.64
C GLN A 17 0.05 -1.70 -28.01
N GLY A 18 -0.29 -2.13 -26.79
CA GLY A 18 -1.42 -1.61 -25.99
C GLY A 18 -2.78 -2.24 -26.29
N TYR A 19 -2.83 -3.27 -27.12
CA TYR A 19 -4.04 -4.03 -27.43
C TYR A 19 -3.72 -5.51 -27.60
N LEU A 20 -4.73 -6.36 -27.40
CA LEU A 20 -4.71 -7.79 -27.68
C LEU A 20 -5.50 -8.05 -28.97
N GLN A 21 -5.00 -8.96 -29.80
CA GLN A 21 -5.72 -9.45 -30.97
C GLN A 21 -6.42 -10.77 -30.62
N GLU A 22 -7.75 -10.73 -30.55
CA GLU A 22 -8.62 -11.91 -30.47
C GLU A 22 -9.04 -12.35 -31.89
N PRO A 23 -9.65 -13.55 -32.05
CA PRO A 23 -10.09 -14.04 -33.35
C PRO A 23 -10.99 -13.05 -34.10
N GLU A 24 -11.97 -12.48 -33.41
CA GLU A 24 -12.97 -11.56 -33.99
C GLU A 24 -12.75 -10.09 -33.63
N ASP A 25 -11.96 -9.79 -32.59
CA ASP A 25 -11.84 -8.44 -32.04
C ASP A 25 -10.38 -8.00 -31.82
N TYR A 26 -10.15 -6.70 -31.82
CA TYR A 26 -9.03 -6.07 -31.12
C TYR A 26 -9.54 -5.52 -29.79
N VAL A 27 -8.85 -5.82 -28.69
CA VAL A 27 -9.22 -5.37 -27.34
C VAL A 27 -8.13 -4.46 -26.79
N CYS A 28 -8.46 -3.20 -26.50
CA CYS A 28 -7.53 -2.27 -25.86
C CYS A 28 -7.19 -2.76 -24.44
N LEU A 29 -5.90 -2.99 -24.16
CA LEU A 29 -5.45 -3.44 -22.83
C LEU A 29 -5.51 -2.31 -21.79
N LEU A 30 -5.60 -1.05 -22.24
CA LEU A 30 -5.56 0.12 -21.38
C LEU A 30 -6.96 0.47 -20.82
N CYS A 31 -8.02 0.27 -21.61
CA CYS A 31 -9.40 0.61 -21.19
C CYS A 31 -10.47 -0.46 -21.45
N GLY A 32 -10.13 -1.55 -22.14
CA GLY A 32 -11.07 -2.63 -22.47
C GLY A 32 -11.96 -2.37 -23.69
N LYS A 33 -11.79 -1.26 -24.42
CA LYS A 33 -12.54 -1.00 -25.67
C LYS A 33 -12.29 -2.13 -26.67
N LYS A 34 -13.36 -2.64 -27.27
CA LYS A 34 -13.33 -3.65 -28.34
C LYS A 34 -13.54 -2.99 -29.71
N VAL A 35 -12.86 -3.53 -30.72
CA VAL A 35 -12.96 -3.12 -32.12
C VAL A 35 -13.00 -4.39 -32.96
N GLU A 36 -14.17 -4.69 -33.54
CA GLU A 36 -14.40 -5.88 -34.35
C GLU A 36 -13.56 -5.87 -35.64
N ARG A 37 -13.00 -7.03 -35.99
CA ARG A 37 -12.17 -7.26 -37.16
C ARG A 37 -13.03 -7.35 -38.42
N GLY A 38 -12.45 -6.94 -39.55
CA GLY A 38 -13.18 -6.91 -40.83
C GLY A 38 -14.12 -5.70 -41.00
N ILE A 39 -14.35 -4.92 -39.95
CA ILE A 39 -15.06 -3.64 -40.03
C ILE A 39 -14.09 -2.49 -40.31
N VAL A 40 -14.54 -1.55 -41.15
CA VAL A 40 -13.86 -0.28 -41.42
C VAL A 40 -14.52 0.80 -40.58
N TYR A 41 -13.72 1.50 -39.79
CA TYR A 41 -14.16 2.55 -38.87
C TYR A 41 -13.85 3.92 -39.45
N GLN A 42 -14.75 4.87 -39.30
CA GLN A 42 -14.56 6.24 -39.78
C GLN A 42 -14.30 7.19 -38.61
N GLU A 43 -13.21 7.95 -38.68
CA GLU A 43 -12.85 8.98 -37.70
C GLU A 43 -12.33 10.21 -38.46
N ASP A 44 -12.82 11.41 -38.13
CA ASP A 44 -12.46 12.67 -38.81
C ASP A 44 -12.53 12.62 -40.35
N GLY A 45 -13.50 11.87 -40.89
CA GLY A 45 -13.68 11.71 -42.33
C GLY A 45 -12.74 10.71 -43.01
N VAL A 46 -11.82 10.10 -42.27
CA VAL A 46 -10.88 9.07 -42.77
C VAL A 46 -11.35 7.68 -42.36
N PHE A 47 -11.27 6.72 -43.27
CA PHE A 47 -11.61 5.33 -43.04
C PHE A 47 -10.38 4.52 -42.64
N TYR A 48 -10.49 3.77 -41.54
CA TYR A 48 -9.42 2.98 -40.95
C TYR A 48 -9.86 1.53 -40.80
N GLU A 49 -8.99 0.60 -41.16
CA GLU A 49 -9.14 -0.81 -40.77
C GLU A 49 -9.08 -0.96 -39.24
N ALA A 50 -9.81 -1.93 -38.69
CA ALA A 50 -9.91 -2.22 -37.25
C ALA A 50 -8.59 -2.11 -36.47
N ALA A 51 -7.50 -2.71 -36.98
CA ALA A 51 -6.18 -2.67 -36.33
C ALA A 51 -5.57 -1.25 -36.29
N ARG A 52 -5.77 -0.46 -37.35
CA ARG A 52 -5.30 0.93 -37.41
C ARG A 52 -6.18 1.82 -36.54
N TYR A 53 -7.49 1.58 -36.54
CA TYR A 53 -8.44 2.28 -35.69
C TYR A 53 -8.14 2.05 -34.20
N MET A 54 -7.77 0.82 -33.80
CA MET A 54 -7.35 0.55 -32.42
C MET A 54 -6.12 1.37 -32.01
N ARG A 55 -5.12 1.49 -32.88
CA ARG A 55 -3.94 2.33 -32.61
C ARG A 55 -4.32 3.82 -32.49
N LEU A 56 -5.18 4.31 -33.37
CA LEU A 56 -5.71 5.67 -33.30
C LEU A 56 -6.46 5.91 -31.99
N HIS A 57 -7.30 4.97 -31.57
CA HIS A 57 -7.97 5.03 -30.27
C HIS A 57 -6.97 5.14 -29.11
N ILE A 58 -5.88 4.36 -29.13
CA ILE A 58 -4.85 4.43 -28.09
C ILE A 58 -4.20 5.81 -28.08
N GLU A 59 -3.87 6.36 -29.24
CA GLU A 59 -3.27 7.69 -29.38
C GLU A 59 -4.21 8.79 -28.85
N GLN A 60 -5.49 8.74 -29.20
CA GLN A 60 -6.46 9.77 -28.82
C GLN A 60 -6.94 9.66 -27.36
N ALA A 61 -7.21 8.45 -26.88
CA ALA A 61 -7.79 8.23 -25.56
C ALA A 61 -6.75 8.12 -24.45
N HIS A 62 -5.55 7.62 -24.78
CA HIS A 62 -4.49 7.30 -23.79
C HIS A 62 -3.17 8.03 -24.05
N GLY A 63 -3.08 8.82 -25.13
CA GLY A 63 -1.87 9.53 -25.57
C GLY A 63 -0.88 8.57 -26.22
N SER A 64 -0.22 7.75 -25.42
CA SER A 64 0.60 6.64 -25.90
C SER A 64 0.62 5.53 -24.87
N VAL A 65 0.96 4.31 -25.30
CA VAL A 65 1.14 3.19 -24.37
C VAL A 65 2.17 3.54 -23.29
N PHE A 66 3.27 4.21 -23.67
CA PHE A 66 4.30 4.63 -22.74
C PHE A 66 3.77 5.63 -21.70
N GLU A 67 3.08 6.69 -22.13
CA GLU A 67 2.51 7.70 -21.22
C GLU A 67 1.46 7.09 -20.29
N TYR A 68 0.60 6.22 -20.82
CA TYR A 68 -0.36 5.49 -20.01
C TYR A 68 0.33 4.67 -18.91
N LEU A 69 1.35 3.87 -19.27
CA LEU A 69 2.11 3.06 -18.32
C LEU A 69 2.83 3.91 -17.26
N CYS A 70 3.41 5.04 -17.66
CA CYS A 70 4.05 5.99 -16.73
C CYS A 70 3.05 6.59 -15.73
N ASN A 71 1.79 6.78 -16.13
CA ASN A 71 0.75 7.34 -15.27
C ASN A 71 0.09 6.31 -14.32
N LEU A 72 0.43 5.03 -14.42
CA LEU A 72 -0.03 4.00 -13.48
C LEU A 72 0.52 4.22 -12.06
N ASP A 73 -0.20 3.75 -11.05
CA ASP A 73 0.16 3.94 -9.63
C ASP A 73 1.53 3.34 -9.30
N LYS A 74 2.26 3.93 -8.34
CA LYS A 74 3.56 3.42 -7.86
C LYS A 74 3.49 1.96 -7.41
N LYS A 75 2.35 1.49 -6.89
CA LYS A 75 2.15 0.08 -6.51
C LYS A 75 2.19 -0.88 -7.70
N ILE A 76 1.89 -0.38 -8.90
CA ILE A 76 1.87 -1.15 -10.14
C ILE A 76 3.25 -1.08 -10.80
N THR A 77 3.79 0.13 -10.99
CA THR A 77 5.05 0.34 -11.72
C THR A 77 6.30 0.14 -10.86
N GLY A 78 6.18 0.27 -9.55
CA GLY A 78 7.34 0.33 -8.65
C GLY A 78 8.23 1.55 -8.88
N LEU A 79 7.74 2.59 -9.55
CA LEU A 79 8.47 3.81 -9.90
C LEU A 79 7.99 5.01 -9.08
N THR A 80 8.92 5.88 -8.67
CA THR A 80 8.61 7.19 -8.08
C THR A 80 8.20 8.19 -9.16
N ASP A 81 7.54 9.28 -8.77
CA ASP A 81 7.11 10.31 -9.73
C ASP A 81 8.32 10.95 -10.43
N HIS A 82 9.40 11.21 -9.70
CA HIS A 82 10.67 11.67 -10.28
C HIS A 82 11.24 10.67 -11.32
N GLN A 83 11.18 9.37 -11.06
CA GLN A 83 11.63 8.35 -12.03
C GLN A 83 10.75 8.30 -13.27
N LYS A 84 9.44 8.49 -13.13
CA LYS A 84 8.50 8.55 -14.26
C LYS A 84 8.77 9.76 -15.14
N THR A 85 9.01 10.93 -14.53
CA THR A 85 9.37 12.15 -15.25
C THR A 85 10.67 11.97 -16.04
N LEU A 86 11.71 11.39 -15.42
CA LEU A 86 12.97 11.07 -16.11
C LEU A 86 12.76 10.11 -17.29
N LEU A 87 11.97 9.05 -17.10
CA LEU A 87 11.64 8.12 -18.17
C LEU A 87 10.90 8.82 -19.32
N GLY A 88 9.98 9.75 -19.02
CA GLY A 88 9.32 10.60 -20.02
C GLY A 88 10.31 11.41 -20.85
N TYR A 89 11.28 12.05 -20.21
CA TYR A 89 12.32 12.76 -20.93
C TYR A 89 13.21 11.85 -21.77
N PHE A 90 13.58 10.67 -21.25
CA PHE A 90 14.34 9.69 -22.03
C PHE A 90 13.56 9.16 -23.23
N TYR A 91 12.24 8.96 -23.08
CA TYR A 91 11.35 8.55 -24.15
C TYR A 91 11.26 9.62 -25.25
N SER A 92 11.16 10.89 -24.87
CA SER A 92 11.22 12.04 -25.80
C SER A 92 12.63 12.32 -26.36
N ARG A 93 13.63 11.48 -26.04
CA ARG A 93 15.03 11.57 -26.50
C ARG A 93 15.75 12.87 -26.15
N LYS A 94 15.35 13.55 -25.06
CA LYS A 94 16.07 14.73 -24.55
C LYS A 94 17.48 14.36 -24.09
N THR A 95 18.40 15.30 -24.28
CA THR A 95 19.80 15.19 -23.86
C THR A 95 19.95 15.45 -22.36
N ASP A 96 21.01 14.92 -21.76
CA ASP A 96 21.24 15.09 -20.32
C ASP A 96 21.32 16.58 -19.88
N PRO A 97 21.91 17.52 -20.66
CA PRO A 97 21.87 18.95 -20.33
C PRO A 97 20.47 19.57 -20.37
N GLU A 98 19.62 19.16 -21.31
CA GLU A 98 18.23 19.65 -21.40
C GLU A 98 17.41 19.18 -20.20
N ILE A 99 17.55 17.90 -19.85
CA ILE A 99 16.89 17.29 -18.69
C ILE A 99 17.37 17.98 -17.40
N GLN A 100 18.67 18.29 -17.31
CA GLN A 100 19.22 19.00 -16.15
C GLN A 100 18.54 20.35 -15.94
N LYS A 101 18.39 21.12 -17.03
CA LYS A 101 17.78 22.44 -17.00
C LYS A 101 16.30 22.39 -16.63
N GLU A 102 15.56 21.45 -17.23
CA GLU A 102 14.11 21.33 -16.99
C GLU A 102 13.76 20.79 -15.60
N MET A 103 14.59 19.91 -15.04
CA MET A 103 14.36 19.33 -13.72
C MET A 103 15.02 20.12 -12.58
N GLY A 104 15.77 21.19 -12.87
CA GLY A 104 16.50 21.95 -11.85
C GLY A 104 17.58 21.14 -11.13
N ILE A 105 18.10 20.07 -11.75
CA ILE A 105 19.11 19.20 -11.14
C ILE A 105 20.48 19.88 -11.20
N LYS A 106 21.26 19.80 -10.10
CA LYS A 106 22.55 20.49 -9.99
C LYS A 106 23.64 19.98 -10.94
N SER A 107 23.54 18.74 -11.43
CA SER A 107 24.56 18.17 -12.33
C SER A 107 24.00 17.18 -13.36
N ALA A 108 24.49 17.26 -14.60
CA ALA A 108 24.23 16.27 -15.64
C ALA A 108 24.73 14.85 -15.28
N SER A 109 25.71 14.73 -14.37
CA SER A 109 26.17 13.43 -13.86
C SER A 109 25.08 12.69 -13.10
N THR A 110 24.19 13.40 -12.42
CA THR A 110 23.05 12.80 -11.69
C THR A 110 22.09 12.11 -12.65
N ILE A 111 21.84 12.70 -13.82
CA ILE A 111 20.96 12.13 -14.85
C ILE A 111 21.57 10.87 -15.47
N ARG A 112 22.87 10.88 -15.74
CA ARG A 112 23.61 9.68 -16.19
C ARG A 112 23.51 8.54 -15.18
N ASN A 113 23.67 8.85 -13.89
CA ASN A 113 23.51 7.85 -12.83
C ASN A 113 22.08 7.29 -12.76
N HIS A 114 21.06 8.14 -12.91
CA HIS A 114 19.67 7.67 -13.00
C HIS A 114 19.44 6.76 -14.20
N ARG A 115 19.95 7.11 -15.38
CA ARG A 115 19.87 6.28 -16.59
C ARG A 115 20.49 4.91 -16.37
N PHE A 116 21.69 4.88 -15.78
CA PHE A 116 22.39 3.65 -15.43
C PHE A 116 21.59 2.79 -14.44
N SER A 117 21.10 3.39 -13.35
CA SER A 117 20.30 2.70 -12.34
C SER A 117 18.99 2.12 -12.91
N LEU A 118 18.31 2.85 -13.80
CA LEU A 118 17.10 2.37 -14.46
C LEU A 118 17.39 1.22 -15.44
N LYS A 119 18.50 1.30 -16.19
CA LYS A 119 18.97 0.21 -17.06
C LYS A 119 19.36 -1.05 -16.27
N GLU A 120 19.98 -0.87 -15.11
CA GLU A 120 20.31 -1.97 -14.23
C GLU A 120 19.04 -2.60 -13.64
N LYS A 121 18.08 -1.79 -13.21
CA LYS A 121 16.76 -2.26 -12.76
C LYS A 121 16.00 -3.03 -13.85
N GLU A 122 16.08 -2.59 -15.11
CA GLU A 122 15.51 -3.31 -16.26
C GLU A 122 16.11 -4.73 -16.38
N ARG A 123 17.43 -4.85 -16.31
CA ARG A 123 18.13 -6.15 -16.35
C ARG A 123 17.74 -7.06 -15.19
N GLN A 124 17.73 -6.51 -13.98
CA GLN A 124 17.34 -7.23 -12.77
C GLN A 124 15.88 -7.70 -12.84
N SER A 125 14.98 -6.84 -13.32
CA SER A 125 13.57 -7.19 -13.49
C SER A 125 13.37 -8.31 -14.50
N LYS A 126 14.14 -8.31 -15.59
CA LYS A 126 14.11 -9.40 -16.58
C LYS A 126 14.53 -10.73 -15.96
N VAL A 127 15.64 -10.77 -15.23
CA VAL A 127 16.11 -12.00 -14.57
C VAL A 127 15.10 -12.46 -13.50
N PHE A 128 14.58 -11.53 -12.71
CA PHE A 128 13.57 -11.83 -11.70
C PHE A 128 12.29 -12.40 -12.32
N LEU A 129 11.79 -11.82 -13.41
CA LEU A 129 10.61 -12.33 -14.12
C LEU A 129 10.81 -13.78 -14.56
N VAL A 130 11.96 -14.09 -15.16
CA VAL A 130 12.31 -15.47 -15.56
C VAL A 130 12.33 -16.42 -14.35
N MET A 131 12.92 -16.00 -13.22
CA MET A 131 12.90 -16.81 -12.00
C MET A 131 11.48 -17.08 -11.51
N MET A 132 10.60 -16.08 -11.57
CA MET A 132 9.20 -16.22 -11.16
C MET A 132 8.40 -17.15 -12.08
N GLU A 133 8.68 -17.13 -13.39
CA GLU A 133 8.08 -18.07 -14.36
C GLU A 133 8.53 -19.51 -14.08
N LEU A 134 9.84 -19.74 -13.92
CA LEU A 134 10.38 -21.06 -13.60
C LEU A 134 9.86 -21.63 -12.26
N LEU A 135 9.60 -20.75 -11.28
CA LEU A 135 8.99 -21.16 -10.02
C LEU A 135 7.55 -21.65 -10.23
N LYS A 136 6.75 -20.95 -11.05
CA LYS A 136 5.37 -21.35 -11.39
C LYS A 136 5.31 -22.69 -12.11
N GLU A 137 6.30 -23.01 -12.95
CA GLU A 137 6.37 -24.30 -13.65
C GLU A 137 6.60 -25.49 -12.71
N LYS A 138 7.31 -25.28 -11.60
CA LYS A 138 7.64 -26.35 -10.63
C LYS A 138 6.67 -26.47 -9.46
N SER A 139 5.89 -25.43 -9.18
CA SER A 139 4.93 -25.43 -8.08
C SER A 139 3.55 -25.82 -8.60
N GLN A 140 2.82 -26.69 -7.87
CA GLN A 140 1.35 -26.69 -8.00
C GLN A 140 0.89 -25.25 -7.72
N PRO A 141 -0.10 -24.69 -8.46
CA PRO A 141 -0.47 -23.29 -8.31
C PRO A 141 -0.92 -23.01 -6.88
N GLU A 142 0.01 -22.54 -6.04
CA GLU A 142 -0.30 -21.97 -4.74
C GLU A 142 -1.01 -20.64 -5.01
N THR A 143 -2.31 -20.74 -5.24
CA THR A 143 -3.16 -19.58 -5.47
C THR A 143 -3.34 -18.93 -4.10
N PHE A 144 -2.53 -17.92 -3.82
CA PHE A 144 -2.80 -17.03 -2.69
C PHE A 144 -4.14 -16.34 -2.93
N LEU A 145 -4.92 -16.14 -1.88
CA LEU A 145 -6.18 -15.39 -2.00
C LEU A 145 -5.90 -13.97 -2.49
N THR A 146 -6.42 -13.66 -3.67
CA THR A 146 -6.39 -12.30 -4.21
C THR A 146 -7.27 -11.40 -3.34
N PRO A 147 -6.71 -10.31 -2.77
CA PRO A 147 -7.51 -9.38 -1.98
C PRO A 147 -8.58 -8.72 -2.86
N PRO A 148 -9.84 -8.59 -2.40
CA PRO A 148 -10.86 -7.80 -3.10
C PRO A 148 -10.39 -6.36 -3.34
N LYS A 149 -10.78 -5.76 -4.47
CA LYS A 149 -10.40 -4.36 -4.84
C LYS A 149 -10.83 -3.32 -3.79
N THR A 150 -11.85 -3.63 -3.00
CA THR A 150 -12.42 -2.83 -1.90
C THR A 150 -11.70 -2.99 -0.56
N ALA A 151 -10.75 -3.93 -0.42
CA ALA A 151 -10.03 -4.15 0.82
C ALA A 151 -9.37 -2.85 1.32
N ARG A 152 -9.87 -2.35 2.46
CA ARG A 152 -9.34 -1.13 3.12
C ARG A 152 -7.98 -1.38 3.76
N MET A 153 -7.69 -2.63 4.11
CA MET A 153 -6.42 -3.12 4.63
C MET A 153 -6.00 -4.33 3.80
N VAL A 154 -4.84 -4.25 3.14
CA VAL A 154 -4.16 -5.40 2.51
C VAL A 154 -2.91 -5.64 3.36
N ASP A 155 -3.06 -6.48 4.38
CA ASP A 155 -2.01 -6.84 5.34
C ASP A 155 -1.75 -8.36 5.31
N ASP A 156 -1.04 -8.88 6.30
CA ASP A 156 -0.70 -10.31 6.42
C ASP A 156 -1.92 -11.25 6.43
N ARG A 157 -3.16 -10.74 6.55
CA ARG A 157 -4.39 -11.54 6.53
C ARG A 157 -4.68 -12.19 5.18
N TYR A 158 -4.17 -11.64 4.06
CA TYR A 158 -4.33 -12.22 2.72
C TYR A 158 -3.20 -13.17 2.32
N LYS A 159 -2.19 -13.35 3.18
CA LYS A 159 -1.17 -14.40 3.04
C LYS A 159 -1.75 -15.74 3.49
N VAL A 160 -2.80 -16.18 2.80
CA VAL A 160 -3.46 -17.48 3.00
C VAL A 160 -3.42 -18.15 1.65
N THR A 161 -2.81 -19.33 1.58
CA THR A 161 -2.93 -20.17 0.40
C THR A 161 -4.38 -20.68 0.30
N GLN A 162 -4.84 -21.02 -0.91
CA GLN A 162 -6.14 -21.66 -1.08
C GLN A 162 -6.26 -22.93 -0.21
N THR A 163 -5.17 -23.69 -0.06
CA THR A 163 -5.11 -24.89 0.79
C THR A 163 -5.24 -24.59 2.29
N GLU A 164 -4.70 -23.47 2.78
CA GLU A 164 -4.95 -23.00 4.15
C GLU A 164 -6.40 -22.52 4.31
N ASN A 165 -6.95 -21.86 3.29
CA ASN A 165 -8.33 -21.40 3.28
C ASN A 165 -9.31 -22.57 3.43
N ASP A 166 -9.16 -23.60 2.58
CA ASP A 166 -10.03 -24.77 2.57
C ASP A 166 -9.96 -25.53 3.91
N LYS A 167 -8.77 -25.65 4.50
CA LYS A 167 -8.58 -26.24 5.84
C LYS A 167 -9.29 -25.43 6.93
N ILE A 168 -9.21 -24.09 6.87
CA ILE A 168 -9.87 -23.21 7.83
C ILE A 168 -11.40 -23.30 7.68
N LEU A 169 -11.91 -23.29 6.45
CA LEU A 169 -13.33 -23.40 6.18
C LEU A 169 -13.88 -24.78 6.61
N HIS A 170 -13.21 -25.87 6.28
CA HIS A 170 -13.61 -27.20 6.72
C HIS A 170 -13.59 -27.36 8.24
N LYS A 171 -12.67 -26.66 8.92
CA LYS A 171 -12.63 -26.66 10.39
C LYS A 171 -13.79 -25.87 11.00
N LEU A 172 -14.19 -24.76 10.40
CA LEU A 172 -15.20 -23.86 10.97
C LEU A 172 -16.63 -24.16 10.51
N PHE A 173 -16.79 -24.86 9.38
CA PHE A 173 -18.07 -25.30 8.82
C PHE A 173 -18.11 -26.84 8.77
N PRO A 174 -18.34 -27.52 9.92
CA PRO A 174 -18.28 -28.98 10.01
C PRO A 174 -19.35 -29.70 9.16
N GLU A 175 -20.46 -29.04 8.85
CA GLU A 175 -21.58 -29.57 8.06
C GLU A 175 -21.52 -29.15 6.58
N GLY A 176 -20.38 -28.63 6.13
CA GLY A 176 -20.17 -28.13 4.77
C GLY A 176 -20.29 -26.61 4.64
N LEU A 177 -19.80 -26.06 3.52
CA LEU A 177 -19.64 -24.60 3.32
C LEU A 177 -20.96 -23.80 3.36
N GLU A 178 -22.09 -24.47 3.15
CA GLU A 178 -23.45 -23.92 3.27
C GLU A 178 -24.10 -24.20 4.63
N GLY A 179 -23.44 -24.98 5.49
CA GLY A 179 -23.91 -25.34 6.83
C GLY A 179 -23.63 -24.27 7.89
N HIS A 180 -23.77 -24.69 9.14
CA HIS A 180 -23.62 -23.84 10.33
C HIS A 180 -22.15 -23.54 10.64
N LEU A 181 -21.88 -22.32 11.13
CA LEU A 181 -20.57 -21.88 11.60
C LEU A 181 -20.37 -22.26 13.07
N GLU A 182 -19.34 -23.06 13.38
CA GLU A 182 -19.09 -23.52 14.75
C GLU A 182 -18.72 -22.38 15.71
N THR A 183 -17.85 -21.45 15.27
CA THR A 183 -17.46 -20.29 16.09
C THR A 183 -17.06 -19.08 15.26
N PHE A 184 -17.49 -17.90 15.71
CA PHE A 184 -17.11 -16.62 15.10
C PHE A 184 -16.00 -15.86 15.90
N SER A 185 -15.63 -16.36 17.09
CA SER A 185 -14.66 -15.72 18.01
C SER A 185 -13.19 -16.05 17.69
N VAL A 186 -12.83 -16.14 16.42
CA VAL A 186 -11.47 -16.51 15.96
C VAL A 186 -10.64 -15.29 15.53
N LYS A 187 -9.31 -15.49 15.43
CA LYS A 187 -8.31 -14.48 15.00
C LYS A 187 -8.81 -13.71 13.77
N GLU A 188 -8.43 -12.43 13.65
CA GLU A 188 -8.90 -11.54 12.57
C GLU A 188 -8.73 -12.09 11.13
N LYS A 189 -7.66 -12.85 10.86
CA LYS A 189 -7.43 -13.57 9.58
C LYS A 189 -8.59 -14.53 9.24
N TYR A 190 -9.14 -15.21 10.23
CA TYR A 190 -10.18 -16.22 10.09
C TYR A 190 -11.55 -15.58 9.90
N LYS A 191 -11.80 -14.44 10.56
CA LYS A 191 -13.03 -13.65 10.37
C LYS A 191 -13.19 -13.23 8.92
N LEU A 192 -12.12 -12.78 8.26
CA LEU A 192 -12.19 -12.36 6.87
C LEU A 192 -12.58 -13.51 5.92
N ILE A 193 -11.96 -14.68 6.09
CA ILE A 193 -12.26 -15.89 5.33
C ILE A 193 -13.72 -16.30 5.49
N VAL A 194 -14.20 -16.34 6.74
CA VAL A 194 -15.57 -16.71 7.07
C VAL A 194 -16.56 -15.71 6.47
N LEU A 195 -16.32 -14.41 6.63
CA LEU A 195 -17.18 -13.36 6.07
C LEU A 195 -17.22 -13.42 4.53
N GLN A 196 -16.10 -13.72 3.88
CA GLN A 196 -16.04 -13.90 2.43
C GLN A 196 -16.86 -15.11 1.98
N GLN A 197 -16.82 -16.23 2.70
CA GLN A 197 -17.64 -17.40 2.38
C GLN A 197 -19.14 -17.14 2.62
N ILE A 198 -19.49 -16.43 3.69
CA ILE A 198 -20.89 -16.05 3.97
C ILE A 198 -21.42 -15.07 2.90
N ALA A 199 -20.59 -14.15 2.42
CA ALA A 199 -20.96 -13.19 1.39
C ALA A 199 -21.42 -13.87 0.08
N LYS A 200 -20.85 -15.04 -0.26
CA LYS A 200 -21.24 -15.83 -1.45
C LYS A 200 -22.67 -16.38 -1.40
N ARG A 201 -23.30 -16.41 -0.21
CA ARG A 201 -24.69 -16.85 -0.05
C ARG A 201 -25.71 -15.77 -0.46
N PHE A 202 -25.26 -14.53 -0.68
CA PHE A 202 -26.10 -13.45 -1.17
C PHE A 202 -26.04 -13.37 -2.69
N GLN A 203 -27.19 -13.08 -3.30
CA GLN A 203 -27.29 -12.92 -4.74
C GLN A 203 -26.89 -11.50 -5.15
N ALA A 204 -26.07 -11.42 -6.19
CA ALA A 204 -25.74 -10.21 -6.92
C ALA A 204 -26.99 -9.39 -7.28
N ASN A 205 -26.91 -8.07 -7.14
CA ASN A 205 -27.96 -7.11 -7.51
C ASN A 205 -29.33 -7.26 -6.81
N ASN A 206 -29.42 -8.09 -5.76
CA ASN A 206 -30.62 -8.16 -4.93
C ASN A 206 -30.56 -7.19 -3.75
N VAL A 207 -31.72 -6.58 -3.47
CA VAL A 207 -31.94 -5.76 -2.28
C VAL A 207 -32.73 -6.59 -1.28
N TYR A 208 -32.14 -6.82 -0.11
CA TYR A 208 -32.69 -7.57 1.00
C TYR A 208 -33.26 -6.63 2.05
N THR A 209 -34.37 -7.02 2.66
CA THR A 209 -34.86 -6.37 3.88
C THR A 209 -34.09 -6.88 5.10
N GLU A 210 -34.26 -6.20 6.23
CA GLU A 210 -33.69 -6.67 7.50
C GLU A 210 -34.13 -8.10 7.86
N LYS A 211 -35.39 -8.44 7.57
CA LYS A 211 -35.95 -9.77 7.83
C LYS A 211 -35.26 -10.83 6.96
N ASP A 212 -35.05 -10.55 5.69
CA ASP A 212 -34.44 -11.49 4.74
C ASP A 212 -32.99 -11.79 5.12
N ILE A 213 -32.22 -10.75 5.46
CA ILE A 213 -30.83 -10.93 5.92
C ILE A 213 -30.76 -11.70 7.23
N ASN A 214 -31.63 -11.37 8.19
CA ASN A 214 -31.61 -12.04 9.47
C ASN A 214 -31.94 -13.53 9.29
N GLN A 215 -32.84 -13.89 8.38
CA GLN A 215 -33.13 -15.30 8.06
C GLN A 215 -31.93 -16.01 7.44
N ILE A 216 -31.27 -15.39 6.46
CA ILE A 216 -30.07 -15.97 5.81
C ILE A 216 -28.97 -16.18 6.85
N LEU A 217 -28.67 -15.16 7.66
CA LEU A 217 -27.58 -15.20 8.63
C LEU A 217 -27.88 -16.10 9.84
N LYS A 218 -29.15 -16.23 10.25
CA LYS A 218 -29.56 -17.11 11.35
C LYS A 218 -29.31 -18.58 11.04
N ASN A 219 -29.37 -18.97 9.76
CA ASN A 219 -28.99 -20.31 9.32
C ASN A 219 -27.48 -20.55 9.38
N VAL A 220 -26.68 -19.48 9.44
CA VAL A 220 -25.21 -19.55 9.51
C VAL A 220 -24.72 -19.54 10.96
N TYR A 221 -25.20 -18.61 11.78
CA TYR A 221 -24.76 -18.47 13.16
C TYR A 221 -25.86 -17.86 14.03
N PRO A 222 -26.04 -18.28 15.30
CA PRO A 222 -27.13 -17.80 16.14
C PRO A 222 -27.03 -16.29 16.43
N ASP A 223 -25.81 -15.75 16.51
CA ASP A 223 -25.56 -14.31 16.60
C ASP A 223 -25.46 -13.68 15.20
N PHE A 224 -26.59 -13.71 14.49
CA PHE A 224 -26.73 -13.13 13.16
C PHE A 224 -26.54 -11.60 13.16
N ALA A 225 -26.81 -10.93 14.29
CA ALA A 225 -26.63 -9.49 14.44
C ALA A 225 -25.15 -9.10 14.36
N THR A 226 -24.28 -9.87 15.01
CA THR A 226 -22.83 -9.69 14.92
C THR A 226 -22.32 -9.98 13.52
N LEU A 227 -22.75 -11.08 12.87
CA LEU A 227 -22.37 -11.35 11.48
C LEU A 227 -22.77 -10.21 10.54
N ARG A 228 -24.00 -9.72 10.66
CA ARG A 228 -24.51 -8.59 9.87
C ARG A 228 -23.65 -7.34 10.07
N ARG A 229 -23.31 -7.01 11.32
CA ARG A 229 -22.46 -5.87 11.65
C ARG A 229 -21.08 -6.00 10.98
N TYR A 230 -20.46 -7.16 11.09
CA TYR A 230 -19.14 -7.40 10.51
C TYR A 230 -19.14 -7.43 8.98
N LEU A 231 -20.17 -7.99 8.34
CA LEU A 231 -20.33 -7.93 6.88
C LEU A 231 -20.42 -6.48 6.37
N ILE A 232 -21.02 -5.57 7.15
CA ILE A 232 -21.10 -4.14 6.82
C ILE A 232 -19.78 -3.42 7.13
N GLU A 233 -19.20 -3.64 8.31
CA GLU A 233 -17.92 -3.02 8.73
C GLU A 233 -16.78 -3.37 7.77
N TYR A 234 -16.74 -4.62 7.30
CA TYR A 234 -15.75 -5.11 6.34
C TYR A 234 -16.13 -4.80 4.88
N GLY A 235 -17.32 -4.23 4.64
CA GLY A 235 -17.74 -3.70 3.34
C GLY A 235 -18.29 -4.71 2.34
N PHE A 236 -18.57 -5.95 2.77
CA PHE A 236 -19.24 -6.98 1.97
C PHE A 236 -20.69 -6.61 1.67
N LEU A 237 -21.41 -6.09 2.68
CA LEU A 237 -22.78 -5.61 2.54
C LEU A 237 -22.84 -4.09 2.72
N GLN A 238 -23.73 -3.45 1.97
CA GLN A 238 -24.15 -2.08 2.23
C GLN A 238 -25.54 -2.08 2.84
N ARG A 239 -25.88 -0.98 3.52
CA ARG A 239 -27.21 -0.74 4.07
C ARG A 239 -27.63 0.71 3.92
N THR A 240 -28.93 0.95 3.87
CA THR A 240 -29.47 2.30 4.08
C THR A 240 -29.24 2.77 5.53
N PRO A 241 -29.11 4.08 5.79
CA PRO A 241 -28.90 4.62 7.13
C PRO A 241 -29.99 4.26 8.14
N ASP A 242 -31.23 4.11 7.65
CA ASP A 242 -32.41 3.67 8.41
C ASP A 242 -32.46 2.14 8.63
N GLY A 243 -31.54 1.37 8.04
CA GLY A 243 -31.47 -0.08 8.18
C GLY A 243 -32.59 -0.84 7.47
N SER A 244 -33.41 -0.19 6.64
CA SER A 244 -34.55 -0.82 5.98
C SER A 244 -34.15 -1.75 4.82
N ARG A 245 -33.02 -1.46 4.16
CA ARG A 245 -32.54 -2.17 2.98
C ARG A 245 -31.06 -2.45 3.06
N TYR A 246 -30.68 -3.59 2.48
CA TYR A 246 -29.31 -4.06 2.40
C TYR A 246 -29.05 -4.69 1.04
N TRP A 247 -27.82 -4.63 0.55
CA TRP A 247 -27.44 -5.25 -0.72
C TRP A 247 -25.99 -5.66 -0.69
N LEU A 248 -25.66 -6.66 -1.50
CA LEU A 248 -24.26 -7.03 -1.75
C LEU A 248 -23.57 -5.86 -2.44
N ASN A 249 -22.40 -5.49 -1.94
CA ASN A 249 -21.63 -4.43 -2.57
C ASN A 249 -21.14 -4.93 -3.95
N GLN A 250 -21.47 -4.22 -5.03
CA GLN A 250 -21.29 -4.64 -6.43
C GLN A 250 -19.82 -4.92 -6.83
N ASP A 251 -18.86 -4.57 -5.98
CA ASP A 251 -17.45 -4.90 -6.14
C ASP A 251 -17.08 -6.34 -5.68
N PHE A 252 -18.02 -7.13 -5.15
CA PHE A 252 -17.82 -8.54 -4.75
C PHE A 252 -18.26 -9.56 -5.80
N ASP A 253 -18.96 -9.12 -6.84
CA ASP A 253 -19.13 -9.93 -8.04
C ASP A 253 -17.82 -9.93 -8.82
N GLU A 254 -17.45 -11.08 -9.38
CA GLU A 254 -16.31 -11.27 -10.29
C GLU A 254 -16.40 -10.42 -11.59
N LYS A 255 -17.27 -9.41 -11.65
CA LYS A 255 -17.40 -8.47 -12.75
C LYS A 255 -17.63 -7.08 -12.18
N GLY A 256 -16.55 -6.31 -12.09
CA GLY A 256 -16.54 -5.03 -11.40
C GLY A 256 -17.28 -3.90 -12.12
N ASP A 257 -17.84 -2.98 -11.34
CA ASP A 257 -17.78 -1.53 -11.57
C ASP A 257 -18.06 -0.72 -10.28
N LYS A 258 -17.30 0.38 -10.14
CA LYS A 258 -17.40 1.60 -9.27
C LYS A 258 -17.90 1.54 -7.81
N THR A 259 -17.06 2.10 -6.92
CA THR A 259 -17.20 3.51 -6.45
C THR A 259 -15.91 4.07 -5.82
N MET A 260 -15.56 5.30 -6.19
CA MET A 260 -14.20 5.89 -6.09
C MET A 260 -14.02 6.97 -5.00
N ASP A 261 -15.05 7.36 -4.26
CA ASP A 261 -15.00 8.66 -3.57
C ASP A 261 -14.40 8.60 -2.15
N ARG A 262 -14.80 7.63 -1.32
CA ARG A 262 -14.42 7.61 0.11
C ARG A 262 -13.00 7.12 0.40
N LYS A 263 -12.40 6.36 -0.53
CA LYS A 263 -11.03 5.82 -0.44
C LYS A 263 -9.97 6.88 -0.71
N GLN A 264 -10.32 7.91 -1.49
CA GLN A 264 -9.44 9.03 -1.77
C GLN A 264 -9.35 9.97 -0.56
N GLU A 265 -10.46 10.23 0.12
CA GLU A 265 -10.51 11.11 1.29
C GLU A 265 -9.72 10.55 2.49
N LEU A 266 -9.87 9.24 2.79
CA LEU A 266 -9.10 8.58 3.85
C LEU A 266 -7.61 8.42 3.48
N LYS A 267 -7.27 8.10 2.22
CA LYS A 267 -5.86 8.09 1.78
C LYS A 267 -5.26 9.49 1.76
N ARG A 268 -6.06 10.52 1.50
CA ARG A 268 -5.66 11.92 1.57
C ARG A 268 -5.37 12.31 3.02
N LEU A 269 -6.25 11.97 3.96
CA LEU A 269 -5.98 12.10 5.41
C LEU A 269 -4.71 11.35 5.87
N TYR A 270 -4.44 10.14 5.35
CA TYR A 270 -3.23 9.38 5.67
C TYR A 270 -1.95 9.87 4.95
N LYS A 271 -2.05 10.42 3.73
CA LYS A 271 -0.93 11.01 2.98
C LYS A 271 -0.62 12.45 3.43
N GLU A 272 -1.63 13.20 3.84
CA GLU A 272 -1.49 14.56 4.40
C GLU A 272 -0.91 14.52 5.81
N THR A 273 -0.97 13.37 6.48
CA THR A 273 -0.22 13.16 7.72
C THR A 273 1.24 12.84 7.41
N LYS A 274 2.03 13.84 6.95
CA LYS A 274 3.49 13.73 6.86
C LYS A 274 4.02 13.24 8.22
N THR A 275 4.66 12.07 8.26
CA THR A 275 5.37 11.64 9.47
C THR A 275 6.67 12.42 9.55
N GLU A 276 6.77 13.28 10.55
CA GLU A 276 7.96 14.10 10.77
C GLU A 276 9.03 13.27 11.49
N ALA A 277 10.21 13.16 10.89
CA ALA A 277 11.40 12.64 11.54
C ALA A 277 12.13 13.79 12.24
N GLY A 278 12.84 13.54 13.34
CA GLY A 278 13.53 14.62 14.04
C GLY A 278 14.29 14.17 15.28
N VAL A 279 14.88 15.14 15.95
CA VAL A 279 15.58 15.00 17.23
C VAL A 279 14.71 15.63 18.32
N TYR A 280 14.59 14.93 19.44
CA TYR A 280 13.86 15.40 20.62
C TYR A 280 14.73 15.27 21.86
N GLN A 281 14.36 16.00 22.90
CA GLN A 281 14.95 15.87 24.23
C GLN A 281 13.90 15.49 25.27
N ILE A 282 14.35 14.81 26.32
CA ILE A 282 13.63 14.65 27.58
C ILE A 282 14.44 15.42 28.62
N ARG A 283 13.87 16.50 29.15
CA ARG A 283 14.48 17.36 30.16
C ARG A 283 13.86 17.09 31.51
N ASN A 284 14.68 16.83 32.52
CA ASN A 284 14.26 16.88 33.91
C ASN A 284 14.27 18.34 34.36
N LEU A 285 13.14 18.84 34.84
CA LEU A 285 12.95 20.23 35.26
C LEU A 285 13.57 20.51 36.64
N GLU A 286 13.77 19.49 37.47
CA GLU A 286 14.32 19.61 38.83
C GLU A 286 15.85 19.79 38.80
N ASN A 287 16.55 19.00 37.98
CA ASN A 287 18.02 19.01 37.93
C ASN A 287 18.60 19.47 36.58
N GLN A 288 17.73 19.87 35.64
CA GLN A 288 18.10 20.36 34.30
C GLN A 288 18.86 19.35 33.42
N LYS A 289 18.93 18.07 33.83
CA LYS A 289 19.54 17.02 33.01
C LYS A 289 18.68 16.75 31.78
N VAL A 290 19.34 16.52 30.66
CA VAL A 290 18.70 16.29 29.36
C VAL A 290 19.10 14.94 28.76
N TYR A 291 18.16 14.28 28.10
CA TYR A 291 18.38 13.08 27.28
C TYR A 291 18.01 13.41 25.84
N ILE A 292 18.92 13.22 24.89
CA ILE A 292 18.71 13.52 23.48
C ILE A 292 18.65 12.24 22.66
N GLU A 293 17.62 12.11 21.83
CA GLU A 293 17.46 10.98 20.91
C GLU A 293 16.79 11.40 19.59
N SER A 294 17.01 10.61 18.55
CA SER A 294 16.41 10.79 17.23
C SER A 294 15.33 9.74 16.95
N THR A 295 14.28 10.11 16.19
CA THR A 295 13.25 9.17 15.76
C THR A 295 12.83 9.43 14.31
N LEU A 296 12.45 8.38 13.60
CA LEU A 296 11.88 8.44 12.26
C LEU A 296 10.42 8.93 12.25
N ASN A 297 9.77 8.98 13.41
CA ASN A 297 8.39 9.45 13.55
C ASN A 297 8.19 10.10 14.92
N LEU A 298 8.13 11.42 14.98
CA LEU A 298 7.94 12.21 16.20
C LEU A 298 6.63 11.88 16.93
N LYS A 299 5.60 11.34 16.26
CA LYS A 299 4.38 10.87 16.94
C LYS A 299 4.63 9.68 17.86
N THR A 300 5.75 8.96 17.70
CA THR A 300 6.14 7.85 18.58
C THR A 300 6.65 8.30 19.95
N ILE A 301 6.88 9.61 20.15
CA ILE A 301 7.34 10.18 21.42
C ILE A 301 6.34 9.89 22.56
N ASN A 302 5.03 9.91 22.27
CA ASN A 302 4.00 9.56 23.27
C ASN A 302 4.15 8.11 23.78
N GLY A 303 4.61 7.20 22.92
CA GLY A 303 4.92 5.82 23.33
C GLY A 303 6.20 5.71 24.18
N LYS A 304 7.13 6.67 24.08
CA LYS A 304 8.32 6.72 24.94
C LYS A 304 7.99 7.11 26.38
N ARG A 305 7.01 8.00 26.54
CA ARG A 305 6.44 8.35 27.85
C ARG A 305 5.83 7.11 28.53
N PHE A 306 5.01 6.36 27.79
CA PHE A 306 4.46 5.09 28.28
C PHE A 306 5.54 4.07 28.69
N ASN A 307 6.65 3.97 27.95
CA ASN A 307 7.76 3.09 28.34
C ASN A 307 8.43 3.53 29.65
N LEU A 308 8.56 4.83 29.89
CA LEU A 308 9.05 5.38 31.15
C LEU A 308 8.09 5.09 32.31
N ASP A 309 6.78 5.15 32.08
CA ASP A 309 5.77 4.83 33.10
C ASP A 309 5.75 3.34 33.46
N THR A 310 5.88 2.47 32.47
CA THR A 310 5.94 1.00 32.64
C THR A 310 7.29 0.49 33.10
N GLY A 311 8.32 1.33 33.19
CA GLY A 311 9.66 0.94 33.63
C GLY A 311 10.51 0.21 32.58
N THR A 312 10.13 0.24 31.31
CA THR A 312 10.80 -0.49 30.22
C THR A 312 11.75 0.39 29.39
N PHE A 313 12.00 1.63 29.83
CA PHE A 313 12.87 2.54 29.08
C PHE A 313 14.35 2.10 29.16
N PRO A 314 15.09 2.03 28.03
CA PRO A 314 16.46 1.50 28.01
C PRO A 314 17.49 2.26 28.86
N ASN A 315 17.29 3.57 29.08
CA ASN A 315 18.19 4.39 29.88
C ASN A 315 17.84 4.27 31.36
N GLN A 316 18.61 3.47 32.11
CA GLN A 316 18.35 3.19 33.52
C GLN A 316 18.46 4.43 34.43
N ALA A 317 19.35 5.38 34.13
CA ALA A 317 19.51 6.60 34.92
C ALA A 317 18.27 7.50 34.78
N LEU A 318 17.81 7.74 33.54
CA LEU A 318 16.57 8.47 33.28
C LEU A 318 15.36 7.74 33.86
N GLN A 319 15.29 6.41 33.74
CA GLN A 319 14.20 5.61 34.26
C GLN A 319 14.10 5.63 35.79
N LYS A 320 15.24 5.67 36.48
CA LYS A 320 15.31 5.78 37.95
C LYS A 320 14.80 7.14 38.40
N GLU A 321 15.32 8.22 37.80
CA GLU A 321 14.90 9.58 38.14
C GLU A 321 13.43 9.84 37.74
N TRP A 322 12.93 9.22 36.65
CA TRP A 322 11.51 9.28 36.28
C TRP A 322 10.58 8.67 37.35
N LYS A 323 11.01 7.56 37.96
CA LYS A 323 10.26 6.93 39.06
C LYS A 323 10.33 7.74 40.36
N GLU A 324 11.43 8.45 40.58
CA GLU A 324 11.68 9.21 41.80
C GLU A 324 10.99 10.58 41.81
N PHE A 325 11.16 11.37 40.75
CA PHE A 325 10.57 12.71 40.63
C PHE A 325 9.17 12.72 40.00
N GLY A 326 8.79 11.61 39.35
CA GLY A 326 7.51 11.45 38.69
C GLY A 326 7.41 12.20 37.35
N GLU A 327 6.41 11.82 36.55
CA GLU A 327 6.19 12.31 35.19
C GLU A 327 6.13 13.85 35.07
N LYS A 328 5.55 14.54 36.07
CA LYS A 328 5.41 16.00 36.05
C LYS A 328 6.74 16.75 36.13
N ALA A 329 7.80 16.10 36.61
CA ALA A 329 9.14 16.67 36.67
C ALA A 329 9.89 16.62 35.33
N PHE A 330 9.29 16.06 34.26
CA PHE A 330 9.95 15.91 32.98
C PHE A 330 9.15 16.54 31.83
N ALA A 331 9.87 17.23 30.95
CA ALA A 331 9.34 17.77 29.70
C ALA A 331 9.95 17.03 28.51
N ILE A 332 9.11 16.64 27.55
CA ILE A 332 9.57 16.06 26.27
C ILE A 332 9.34 17.10 25.18
N GLU A 333 10.41 17.51 24.51
CA GLU A 333 10.41 18.63 23.57
C GLU A 333 11.09 18.23 22.26
N VAL A 334 10.52 18.64 21.13
CA VAL A 334 11.16 18.47 19.81
C VAL A 334 12.21 19.56 19.64
N LEU A 335 13.47 19.16 19.40
CA LEU A 335 14.58 20.09 19.21
C LEU A 335 14.73 20.54 17.77
N GLU A 336 14.62 19.61 16.82
CA GLU A 336 14.74 19.91 15.39
C GLU A 336 14.01 18.85 14.58
N ILE A 337 13.12 19.29 13.69
CA ILE A 337 12.48 18.44 12.68
C ILE A 337 13.48 18.29 11.54
N LEU A 338 13.72 17.06 11.11
CA LEU A 338 14.58 16.78 9.97
C LEU A 338 13.84 17.18 8.69
N GLU A 339 14.35 18.23 8.03
CA GLU A 339 13.95 18.59 6.69
C GLU A 339 14.43 17.52 5.71
N ILE A 340 13.50 16.72 5.21
CA ILE A 340 13.77 15.75 4.16
C ILE A 340 13.59 16.49 2.83
N PRO A 341 14.64 16.59 1.99
CA PRO A 341 14.51 17.15 0.66
C PRO A 341 13.39 16.44 -0.09
N GLU A 342 12.53 17.19 -0.78
CA GLU A 342 11.40 16.60 -1.50
C GLU A 342 11.86 15.67 -2.65
N GLU A 343 13.14 15.78 -3.06
CA GLU A 343 13.73 14.98 -4.13
C GLU A 343 15.18 14.54 -3.85
N GLY A 344 15.58 13.38 -4.41
CA GLY A 344 16.92 12.79 -4.30
C GLY A 344 17.00 11.57 -3.36
N TYR A 345 18.10 10.80 -3.46
CA TYR A 345 18.41 9.80 -2.43
C TYR A 345 18.88 10.54 -1.18
N PHE A 346 18.05 10.50 -0.14
CA PHE A 346 18.37 11.09 1.15
C PHE A 346 18.40 9.97 2.19
N ASP A 347 19.59 9.68 2.70
CA ASP A 347 19.75 8.73 3.79
C ASP A 347 19.26 9.38 5.09
N VAL A 348 17.97 9.19 5.37
CA VAL A 348 17.30 9.70 6.57
C VAL A 348 18.00 9.22 7.85
N LYS A 349 18.58 8.00 7.85
CA LYS A 349 19.26 7.46 9.03
C LYS A 349 20.59 8.18 9.27
N ASP A 350 21.37 8.41 8.22
CA ASP A 350 22.62 9.17 8.30
C ASP A 350 22.36 10.65 8.67
N ALA A 351 21.34 11.25 8.08
CA ALA A 351 20.95 12.63 8.38
C ALA A 351 20.46 12.80 9.83
N LEU A 352 19.63 11.88 10.34
CA LEU A 352 19.22 11.87 11.76
C LEU A 352 20.42 11.67 12.69
N LYS A 353 21.39 10.81 12.31
CA LYS A 353 22.60 10.59 13.10
C LYS A 353 23.42 11.89 13.21
N LYS A 354 23.63 12.58 12.09
CA LYS A 354 24.32 13.89 12.06
C LYS A 354 23.55 14.96 12.85
N LEU A 355 22.22 14.98 12.74
CA LEU A 355 21.36 15.91 13.48
C LEU A 355 21.43 15.65 14.98
N LYS A 356 21.41 14.38 15.41
CA LYS A 356 21.61 13.98 16.80
C LYS A 356 22.99 14.40 17.29
N GLU A 357 24.05 14.14 16.53
CA GLU A 357 25.42 14.52 16.89
C GLU A 357 25.58 16.04 17.03
N LYS A 358 24.97 16.84 16.15
CA LYS A 358 24.89 18.32 16.27
C LYS A 358 24.32 18.74 17.63
N TRP A 359 23.20 18.15 18.04
CA TRP A 359 22.56 18.48 19.32
C TRP A 359 23.31 17.94 20.54
N LEU A 360 23.90 16.75 20.44
CA LEU A 360 24.79 16.21 21.46
C LEU A 360 26.01 17.11 21.68
N ASN A 361 26.60 17.65 20.60
CA ASN A 361 27.74 18.56 20.69
C ASN A 361 27.36 19.93 21.26
N LYS A 362 26.14 20.40 20.96
CA LYS A 362 25.64 21.71 21.43
C LYS A 362 25.24 21.69 22.91
N LEU A 363 24.50 20.67 23.34
CA LEU A 363 23.93 20.59 24.68
C LEU A 363 24.79 19.80 25.67
N GLN A 364 25.78 19.04 25.19
CA GLN A 364 26.69 18.22 25.99
C GLN A 364 25.96 17.47 27.12
N PRO A 365 24.93 16.65 26.79
CA PRO A 365 24.04 16.01 27.77
C PRO A 365 24.71 14.79 28.44
N TYR A 366 25.91 14.99 28.98
CA TYR A 366 26.77 13.95 29.53
C TYR A 366 27.10 14.25 31.01
N GLY A 367 27.34 13.19 31.79
CA GLY A 367 27.72 13.31 33.20
C GLY A 367 26.65 14.03 34.03
N GLU A 368 27.03 15.09 34.75
CA GLU A 368 26.11 15.87 35.59
C GLU A 368 25.05 16.65 34.79
N ARG A 369 25.21 16.79 33.47
CA ARG A 369 24.36 17.64 32.62
C ARG A 369 23.36 16.85 31.78
N GLY A 370 23.38 15.53 31.80
CA GLY A 370 22.42 14.74 31.04
C GLY A 370 22.57 13.23 31.15
N TYR A 371 21.67 12.53 30.47
CA TYR A 371 21.53 11.08 30.57
C TYR A 371 22.19 10.32 29.41
N ASN A 372 22.79 11.01 28.44
CA ASN A 372 23.48 10.36 27.33
C ASN A 372 24.89 9.90 27.78
N SER A 373 25.36 8.79 27.22
CA SER A 373 26.71 8.27 27.43
C SER A 373 27.63 8.62 26.26
N HIS A 374 28.91 8.90 26.51
CA HIS A 374 29.92 9.13 25.46
C HIS A 374 30.22 7.88 24.60
N LYS A 375 29.84 6.68 25.06
CA LYS A 375 29.88 5.44 24.28
C LYS A 375 28.48 5.04 23.82
N PRO A 376 28.29 4.58 22.55
CA PRO A 376 27.06 3.90 22.17
C PRO A 376 26.94 2.63 23.01
N LEU A 377 25.76 2.39 23.60
CA LEU A 377 25.44 1.14 24.28
C LEU A 377 25.68 -0.01 23.30
N ALA A 378 26.71 -0.82 23.56
CA ALA A 378 26.92 -2.08 22.86
C ALA A 378 25.66 -2.92 23.10
N ARG A 379 25.01 -3.36 22.02
CA ARG A 379 24.00 -4.40 22.11
C ARG A 379 24.74 -5.67 22.48
N ASP A 380 24.52 -6.18 23.68
CA ASP A 380 24.96 -7.53 24.04
C ASP A 380 24.31 -8.52 23.07
N VAL A 381 25.12 -8.99 22.13
CA VAL A 381 24.83 -10.17 21.31
C VAL A 381 24.98 -11.35 22.27
N LYS A 382 23.86 -11.89 22.74
CA LYS A 382 23.87 -13.26 23.30
C LYS A 382 24.09 -14.21 22.12
N LEU A 383 25.23 -14.91 22.17
CA LEU A 383 25.55 -16.10 21.38
C LEU A 383 24.53 -17.21 21.59
#